data_AF-X6LT86-F1
#
_entry.id   AF-X6LT86-F1
#
_cell.length_a   1.000
_cell.length_b   1.000
_cell.length_c   1.000
_cell.angle_alpha   90.00
_cell.angle_beta   90.00
_cell.angle_gamma   90.00
#
_symmetry.space_group_name_H-M   'P 1'
#
loop_
_entity.id
_entity.type
_entity.pdbx_description
1 polymer ?
#
loop_
_entity_poly.entity_id
_entity_poly.type
_entity_poly.pdbx_seq_one_letter_code
_entity_poly.pdbx_strand_id
1 'polypeptide(L)'
;KKKKKKKKKKKIGKYVVRKNMMDIPGQLANPTGEMELSQRVKLCSSVGEEVVKLDELENLLKNKRTRPIAYDGFEPSGRMHIAQGILKAINVNKMTKSGVDFVFWVADWFALLNNKMGGDLNKIQTVGKYFIEVWKAAGMDMTH
;
A
#
# COMPACT_ATOMS: atom_id res chain seq x y z
N LYS A 1 -30.02 9.86 -32.60
CA LYS A 1 -29.55 10.88 -31.62
C LYS A 1 -28.87 10.19 -30.42
N LYS A 2 -27.53 10.08 -30.37
CA LYS A 2 -26.79 9.66 -29.15
C LYS A 2 -25.82 10.76 -28.74
N LYS A 3 -26.10 11.39 -27.59
CA LYS A 3 -25.36 12.54 -27.03
C LYS A 3 -23.94 12.11 -26.63
N LYS A 4 -22.91 12.71 -27.24
CA LYS A 4 -21.50 12.62 -26.79
C LYS A 4 -21.36 13.35 -25.44
N LYS A 5 -21.17 12.62 -24.34
CA LYS A 5 -20.81 13.20 -23.03
C LYS A 5 -19.43 13.85 -23.14
N LYS A 6 -19.37 15.19 -23.13
CA LYS A 6 -18.11 15.96 -23.06
C LYS A 6 -17.45 15.73 -21.69
N LYS A 7 -16.26 15.12 -21.69
CA LYS A 7 -15.42 14.88 -20.52
C LYS A 7 -14.86 16.22 -20.01
N LYS A 8 -15.19 16.63 -18.79
CA LYS A 8 -14.62 17.83 -18.15
C LYS A 8 -13.18 17.51 -17.68
N LYS A 9 -12.19 18.19 -18.26
CA LYS A 9 -10.79 18.21 -17.82
C LYS A 9 -10.66 19.25 -16.71
N LYS A 10 -10.25 18.87 -15.49
CA LYS A 10 -9.76 19.83 -14.48
C LYS A 10 -8.25 19.96 -14.69
N LYS A 11 -7.76 21.17 -14.98
CA LYS A 11 -6.33 21.48 -15.02
C LYS A 11 -5.90 21.87 -13.61
N ILE A 12 -4.95 21.14 -13.05
CA ILE A 12 -4.15 21.56 -11.89
C ILE A 12 -2.70 21.40 -12.34
N GLY A 13 -2.00 22.50 -12.61
CA GLY A 13 -0.62 22.48 -13.09
C GLY A 13 -0.37 21.91 -14.50
N LYS A 14 0.91 21.78 -14.87
CA LYS A 14 1.40 21.33 -16.21
C LYS A 14 1.08 19.87 -16.56
N TYR A 15 0.40 19.11 -15.68
CA TYR A 15 0.16 17.69 -15.87
C TYR A 15 -1.33 17.41 -16.15
N VAL A 16 -1.60 16.78 -17.29
CA VAL A 16 -2.94 16.32 -17.67
C VAL A 16 -3.15 14.93 -17.08
N VAL A 17 -3.77 14.85 -15.90
CA VAL A 17 -4.18 13.55 -15.34
C VAL A 17 -5.34 12.99 -16.16
N ARG A 18 -5.09 11.90 -16.90
CA ARG A 18 -6.13 11.13 -17.59
C ARG A 18 -6.84 10.27 -16.54
N LYS A 19 -8.12 10.56 -16.28
CA LYS A 19 -8.96 9.96 -15.22
C LYS A 19 -9.29 8.44 -15.39
N ASN A 20 -8.53 7.67 -16.17
CA ASN A 20 -8.90 6.30 -16.55
C ASN A 20 -7.69 5.33 -16.65
N MET A 21 -6.60 5.56 -15.92
CA MET A 21 -5.57 4.54 -15.67
C MET A 21 -5.81 4.05 -14.23
N MET A 22 -5.81 2.75 -13.99
CA MET A 22 -5.81 2.24 -12.61
C MET A 22 -4.66 2.91 -11.85
N ASP A 23 -4.89 3.29 -10.60
CA ASP A 23 -3.85 3.83 -9.73
C ASP A 23 -2.83 2.71 -9.46
N ILE A 24 -1.82 2.60 -10.33
CA ILE A 24 -0.79 1.56 -10.25
C ILE A 24 0.27 2.02 -9.25
N PRO A 25 0.52 1.26 -8.17
CA PRO A 25 1.58 1.56 -7.21
C PRO A 25 2.91 1.83 -7.92
N GLY A 26 3.62 2.87 -7.50
CA GLY A 26 4.90 3.26 -8.08
C GLY A 26 4.84 4.06 -9.39
N GLN A 27 3.64 4.27 -9.95
CA GLN A 27 3.39 5.18 -11.07
C GLN A 27 2.66 6.46 -10.64
N LEU A 28 2.18 6.49 -9.40
CA LEU A 28 1.49 7.64 -8.83
C LEU A 28 2.46 8.78 -8.54
N ALA A 29 2.02 10.00 -8.85
CA ALA A 29 2.78 11.19 -8.54
C ALA A 29 2.97 11.32 -7.03
N ASN A 30 4.18 11.64 -6.60
CA ASN A 30 4.48 11.88 -5.20
C ASN A 30 3.89 13.24 -4.78
N PRO A 31 2.95 13.30 -3.80
CA PRO A 31 2.41 14.55 -3.30
C PRO A 31 3.50 15.28 -2.48
N THR A 32 4.35 16.01 -3.19
CA THR A 32 5.59 16.62 -2.67
C THR A 32 5.34 17.91 -1.85
N GLY A 33 4.23 18.00 -1.11
CA GLY A 33 3.82 19.24 -0.45
C GLY A 33 3.31 19.13 0.99
N GLU A 34 3.19 17.92 1.57
CA GLU A 34 2.53 17.76 2.88
C GLU A 34 3.50 17.62 4.07
N MET A 35 4.75 17.21 3.83
CA MET A 35 5.73 16.96 4.89
C MET A 35 7.18 17.11 4.39
N GLU A 36 8.06 17.66 5.22
CA GLU A 36 9.49 17.81 4.91
C GLU A 36 10.20 16.46 4.75
N LEU A 37 11.24 16.40 3.92
CA LEU A 37 11.96 15.15 3.64
C LEU A 37 12.48 14.47 4.91
N SER A 38 13.08 15.23 5.82
CA SER A 38 13.64 14.71 7.08
C SER A 38 12.57 14.08 7.98
N GLN A 39 11.36 14.66 8.02
CA GLN A 39 10.23 14.13 8.76
C GLN A 39 9.70 12.84 8.13
N ARG A 40 9.61 12.78 6.79
CA ARG A 40 9.23 11.58 6.05
C ARG A 40 10.21 10.44 6.28
N VAL A 41 11.52 10.72 6.21
CA VAL A 41 12.58 9.74 6.49
C VAL A 41 12.46 9.22 7.92
N LYS A 42 12.34 10.11 8.91
CA LYS A 42 12.18 9.72 10.33
C LYS A 42 10.92 8.89 10.59
N LEU A 43 9.80 9.23 9.95
CA LEU A 43 8.55 8.50 10.11
C LEU A 43 8.64 7.10 9.49
N CYS A 44 9.17 7.02 8.26
CA CYS A 44 9.37 5.77 7.53
C CYS A 44 10.35 4.84 8.27
N SER A 45 11.48 5.36 8.76
CA SER A 45 12.46 4.56 9.50
C SER A 45 11.94 4.08 10.86
N SER A 46 10.99 4.78 11.48
CA SER A 46 10.37 4.35 12.76
C SER A 46 9.50 3.10 12.67
N VAL A 47 9.29 2.56 11.46
CA VAL A 47 8.51 1.33 11.23
C VAL A 47 9.37 0.08 11.44
N GLY A 48 10.63 0.12 11.00
CA GLY A 48 11.57 -0.99 11.12
C GLY A 48 12.38 -0.90 12.41
N GLU A 49 12.71 -2.04 12.98
CA GLU A 49 13.75 -2.13 14.02
C GLU A 49 15.15 -1.90 13.40
N GLU A 50 15.32 -2.30 12.14
CA GLU A 50 16.53 -2.13 11.34
C GLU A 50 16.20 -1.45 10.00
N VAL A 51 17.12 -0.61 9.51
CA VAL A 51 17.05 0.04 8.20
C VAL A 51 18.37 -0.15 7.45
N VAL A 52 18.31 -0.84 6.31
CA VAL A 52 19.48 -1.14 5.46
C VAL A 52 19.25 -0.57 4.06
N LYS A 53 19.93 0.49 3.61
CA LYS A 53 20.68 1.50 4.40
C LYS A 53 19.90 2.82 4.51
N LEU A 54 20.19 3.62 5.54
CA LEU A 54 19.45 4.85 5.82
C LEU A 54 19.61 5.93 4.71
N ASP A 55 20.79 6.03 4.12
CA ASP A 55 21.09 6.96 3.02
C ASP A 55 20.36 6.57 1.73
N GLU A 56 20.22 5.27 1.46
CA GLU A 56 19.42 4.76 0.34
C GLU A 56 17.93 5.06 0.53
N LEU A 57 17.41 4.92 1.75
CA LEU A 57 16.04 5.31 2.08
C LEU A 57 15.79 6.81 1.88
N GLU A 58 16.72 7.66 2.31
CA GLU A 58 16.62 9.12 2.10
C GLU A 58 16.61 9.47 0.60
N ASN A 59 17.51 8.87 -0.18
CA ASN A 59 17.56 9.06 -1.63
C ASN A 59 16.28 8.59 -2.33
N LEU A 60 15.71 7.47 -1.87
CA LEU A 60 14.46 6.92 -2.39
C LEU A 60 13.29 7.88 -2.13
N LEU A 61 13.16 8.40 -0.90
CA LEU A 61 12.08 9.32 -0.52
C LEU A 61 12.25 10.73 -1.10
N LYS A 62 13.49 11.11 -1.45
CA LYS A 62 13.81 12.37 -2.14
C LYS A 62 13.33 12.39 -3.59
N ASN A 63 13.18 11.23 -4.23
CA ASN A 63 12.71 11.15 -5.62
C ASN A 63 11.29 11.73 -5.75
N LYS A 64 11.11 12.71 -6.64
CA LYS A 64 9.88 13.49 -6.79
C LYS A 64 8.97 13.00 -7.92
N ARG A 65 9.43 12.06 -8.75
CA ARG A 65 8.67 11.67 -9.95
C ARG A 65 7.52 10.73 -9.61
N THR A 66 7.79 9.73 -8.78
CA THR A 66 6.81 8.72 -8.36
C THR A 66 7.01 8.35 -6.90
N ARG A 67 5.97 7.78 -6.30
CA ARG A 67 6.00 7.24 -4.94
C ARG A 67 6.79 5.92 -4.93
N PRO A 68 7.64 5.64 -3.94
CA PRO A 68 8.22 4.32 -3.77
C PRO A 68 7.14 3.29 -3.43
N ILE A 69 7.41 2.01 -3.73
CA ILE A 69 6.53 0.89 -3.36
C ILE A 69 7.17 0.16 -2.19
N ALA A 70 6.40 -0.04 -1.11
CA ALA A 70 6.69 -1.04 -0.09
C ALA A 70 5.70 -2.20 -0.23
N TYR A 71 6.11 -3.39 0.23
CA TYR A 71 5.21 -4.53 0.25
C TYR A 71 5.41 -5.39 1.49
N ASP A 72 4.37 -6.11 1.87
CA ASP A 72 4.44 -7.17 2.87
C ASP A 72 3.50 -8.32 2.48
N GLY A 73 3.97 -9.55 2.71
CA GLY A 73 3.29 -10.77 2.33
C GLY A 73 2.71 -11.50 3.53
N PHE A 74 1.56 -12.15 3.34
CA PHE A 74 0.97 -12.98 4.39
C PHE A 74 0.32 -14.23 3.81
N GLU A 75 0.42 -15.32 4.55
CA GLU A 75 -0.27 -16.57 4.27
C GLU A 75 -1.65 -16.59 4.97
N PRO A 76 -2.76 -16.64 4.24
CA PRO A 76 -4.09 -16.77 4.84
C PRO A 76 -4.23 -18.13 5.53
N SER A 77 -4.14 -18.13 6.87
CA SER A 77 -3.94 -19.36 7.65
C SER A 77 -4.89 -19.53 8.84
N GLY A 78 -5.85 -18.62 9.02
CA GLY A 78 -6.88 -18.73 10.05
C GLY A 78 -7.27 -17.38 10.62
N ARG A 79 -7.33 -17.27 11.95
CA ARG A 79 -7.64 -16.01 12.65
C ARG A 79 -6.43 -15.07 12.60
N MET A 80 -6.69 -13.79 12.40
CA MET A 80 -5.63 -12.77 12.39
C MET A 80 -5.20 -12.46 13.83
N HIS A 81 -3.88 -12.45 14.07
CA HIS A 81 -3.32 -11.98 15.34
C HIS A 81 -3.29 -10.45 15.41
N ILE A 82 -3.31 -9.88 16.62
CA ILE A 82 -3.32 -8.41 16.82
C ILE A 82 -2.16 -7.69 16.12
N ALA A 83 -0.97 -8.32 16.09
CA ALA A 83 0.20 -7.78 15.40
C ALA A 83 0.01 -7.73 13.86
N GLN A 84 -0.68 -8.73 13.30
CA GLN A 84 -0.95 -8.79 11.87
C GLN A 84 -2.04 -7.79 11.46
N GLY A 85 -2.96 -7.44 12.36
CA GLY A 85 -4.02 -6.47 12.11
C GLY A 85 -3.63 -5.04 12.50
N ILE A 86 -3.64 -4.76 13.80
CA ILE A 86 -3.53 -3.40 14.36
C ILE A 86 -2.13 -2.83 14.17
N LEU A 87 -1.09 -3.56 14.58
CA LEU A 87 0.30 -3.08 14.44
C LEU A 87 0.64 -2.88 12.96
N LYS A 88 0.21 -3.81 12.10
CA LYS A 88 0.39 -3.68 10.65
C LYS A 88 -0.30 -2.43 10.09
N ALA A 89 -1.55 -2.17 10.47
CA ALA A 89 -2.27 -0.96 10.06
C ALA A 89 -1.56 0.33 10.50
N ILE A 90 -1.07 0.38 11.74
CA ILE A 90 -0.28 1.53 12.23
C ILE A 90 0.97 1.73 11.38
N ASN A 91 1.72 0.66 11.12
CA ASN A 91 2.96 0.72 10.35
C ASN A 91 2.73 1.10 8.89
N VAL A 92 1.72 0.52 8.23
CA VAL A 92 1.33 0.90 6.86
C VAL A 92 0.93 2.37 6.81
N ASN A 93 0.10 2.85 7.75
CA ASN A 93 -0.30 4.25 7.78
C ASN A 93 0.89 5.21 7.99
N LYS A 94 1.95 4.80 8.70
CA LYS A 94 3.20 5.59 8.77
C LYS A 94 3.90 5.63 7.41
N MET A 95 3.97 4.50 6.70
CA MET A 95 4.56 4.42 5.36
C MET A 95 3.78 5.26 4.35
N THR A 96 2.44 5.14 4.31
CA THR A 96 1.61 5.89 3.35
C THR A 96 1.68 7.39 3.59
N LYS A 97 1.69 7.83 4.86
CA LYS A 97 1.97 9.23 5.25
C LYS A 97 3.36 9.72 4.86
N SER A 98 4.32 8.81 4.73
CA SER A 98 5.68 9.12 4.27
C SER A 98 5.76 9.21 2.73
N GLY A 99 4.65 9.06 2.02
CA GLY A 99 4.58 9.14 0.55
C GLY A 99 5.00 7.85 -0.14
N VAL A 100 4.78 6.71 0.50
CA VAL A 100 5.01 5.36 -0.03
C VAL A 100 3.66 4.75 -0.43
N ASP A 101 3.65 3.97 -1.51
CA ASP A 101 2.52 3.11 -1.87
C ASP A 101 2.74 1.73 -1.23
N PHE A 102 1.70 1.14 -0.64
CA PHE A 102 1.86 -0.13 0.10
C PHE A 102 1.07 -1.27 -0.54
N VAL A 103 1.76 -2.35 -0.88
CA VAL A 103 1.17 -3.53 -1.52
C VAL A 103 1.11 -4.69 -0.53
N PHE A 104 -0.10 -5.15 -0.25
CA PHE A 104 -0.30 -6.43 0.45
C PHE A 104 -0.27 -7.59 -0.55
N TRP A 105 0.72 -8.47 -0.38
CA TRP A 105 0.80 -9.70 -1.15
C TRP A 105 0.03 -10.82 -0.43
N VAL A 106 -1.16 -11.14 -0.95
CA VAL A 106 -1.97 -12.27 -0.46
C VAL A 106 -1.34 -13.57 -0.99
N ALA A 107 -0.56 -14.25 -0.15
CA ALA A 107 0.21 -15.43 -0.54
C ALA A 107 -0.64 -16.71 -0.45
N ASP A 108 -1.73 -16.78 -1.21
CA ASP A 108 -2.67 -17.91 -1.21
C ASP A 108 -2.04 -19.21 -1.74
N TRP A 109 -1.21 -19.13 -2.78
CA TRP A 109 -0.45 -20.28 -3.29
C TRP A 109 0.58 -20.77 -2.27
N PHE A 110 1.25 -19.89 -1.54
CA PHE A 110 2.18 -20.28 -0.47
C PHE A 110 1.44 -20.94 0.68
N ALA A 111 0.28 -20.41 1.07
CA ALA A 111 -0.58 -21.04 2.06
C ALA A 111 -1.07 -22.43 1.62
N LEU A 112 -1.36 -22.62 0.32
CA LEU A 112 -1.72 -23.92 -0.24
C LEU A 112 -0.56 -24.91 -0.15
N LEU A 113 0.64 -24.50 -0.57
CA LEU A 113 1.87 -25.31 -0.49
C LEU A 113 2.20 -25.70 0.96
N ASN A 114 1.92 -24.80 1.92
CA ASN A 114 2.10 -25.04 3.34
C ASN A 114 0.91 -25.77 4.01
N ASN A 115 0.01 -26.36 3.22
CA ASN A 115 -1.15 -27.12 3.69
C ASN A 115 -2.03 -26.36 4.69
N LYS A 116 -2.07 -25.02 4.60
CA LYS A 116 -2.94 -24.19 5.44
C LYS A 116 -4.39 -24.48 5.10
N MET A 117 -5.27 -24.36 6.10
CA MET A 117 -6.71 -24.65 5.95
C MET A 117 -7.00 -26.06 5.38
N GLY A 118 -6.10 -27.02 5.60
CA GLY A 118 -6.21 -28.38 5.07
C GLY A 118 -5.98 -28.49 3.56
N GLY A 119 -5.24 -27.56 2.96
CA GLY A 119 -4.97 -27.55 1.52
C GLY A 119 -6.16 -27.10 0.67
N ASP A 120 -7.16 -26.47 1.28
CA ASP A 120 -8.37 -26.00 0.59
C ASP A 120 -8.20 -24.54 0.15
N LEU A 121 -7.95 -24.36 -1.14
CA LEU A 121 -7.71 -23.03 -1.74
C LEU A 121 -8.91 -22.08 -1.56
N ASN A 122 -10.15 -22.59 -1.58
CA ASN A 122 -11.33 -21.75 -1.39
C ASN A 122 -11.39 -21.19 0.03
N LYS A 123 -11.04 -22.00 1.03
CA LYS A 123 -10.93 -21.55 2.42
C LYS A 123 -9.79 -20.54 2.59
N ILE A 124 -8.63 -20.80 1.99
CA ILE A 124 -7.48 -19.87 2.02
C ILE A 124 -7.89 -18.51 1.45
N GLN A 125 -8.51 -18.47 0.28
CA GLN A 125 -8.95 -17.22 -0.34
C GLN A 125 -10.04 -16.51 0.48
N THR A 126 -10.91 -17.27 1.15
CA THR A 126 -11.90 -16.71 2.08
C THR A 126 -11.23 -16.06 3.27
N VAL A 127 -10.22 -16.69 3.86
CA VAL A 127 -9.41 -16.09 4.94
C VAL A 127 -8.66 -14.85 4.45
N GLY A 128 -8.14 -14.86 3.22
CA GLY A 128 -7.47 -13.69 2.63
C GLY A 128 -8.41 -12.49 2.51
N LYS A 129 -9.65 -12.70 2.07
CA LYS A 129 -10.69 -11.65 2.04
C LYS A 129 -11.03 -11.16 3.45
N TYR A 130 -11.15 -12.07 4.42
CA TYR A 130 -11.34 -11.71 5.83
C TYR A 130 -10.21 -10.79 6.34
N PHE A 131 -8.95 -11.08 6.01
CA PHE A 131 -7.82 -10.23 6.41
C PHE A 131 -7.92 -8.80 5.84
N ILE A 132 -8.32 -8.69 4.57
CA ILE A 132 -8.55 -7.39 3.91
C ILE A 132 -9.62 -6.58 4.66
N GLU A 133 -10.73 -7.21 5.04
CA GLU A 133 -11.79 -6.52 5.79
C GLU A 133 -11.33 -6.10 7.21
N VAL A 134 -10.48 -6.91 7.87
CA VAL A 134 -9.90 -6.53 9.17
C VAL A 134 -9.02 -5.29 9.04
N TRP A 135 -8.16 -5.20 8.02
CA TRP A 135 -7.31 -4.01 7.84
C TRP A 135 -8.10 -2.75 7.51
N LYS A 136 -9.14 -2.86 6.68
CA LYS A 136 -10.07 -1.75 6.45
C LYS A 136 -10.73 -1.29 7.74
N ALA A 137 -11.23 -2.23 8.55
CA ALA A 137 -11.86 -1.93 9.83
C ALA A 137 -10.87 -1.36 10.87
N ALA A 138 -9.60 -1.75 10.79
CA ALA A 138 -8.53 -1.21 11.63
C ALA A 138 -8.10 0.24 11.28
N GLY A 139 -8.75 0.87 10.29
CA GLY A 139 -8.45 2.23 9.88
C GLY A 139 -7.16 2.34 9.05
N MET A 140 -6.81 1.30 8.30
CA MET A 140 -5.73 1.36 7.33
C MET A 140 -6.08 2.31 6.18
N ASP A 141 -5.09 3.08 5.74
CA ASP A 141 -5.20 3.97 4.59
C ASP A 141 -5.27 3.15 3.30
N MET A 142 -6.44 3.17 2.66
CA MET A 142 -6.71 2.43 1.41
C MET A 142 -6.52 3.29 0.15
N THR A 143 -5.92 4.48 0.30
CA THR A 143 -5.73 5.45 -0.80
C THR A 143 -4.32 5.42 -1.42
N HIS A 144 -3.43 4.60 -0.86
CA HIS A 144 -2.01 4.51 -1.17
C HIS A 144 -1.53 3.05 -1.21
#